data_AF-C1MRV1-F1
#
_entry.id   AF-C1MRV1-F1
#
_cell.length_a   1.000
_cell.length_b   1.000
_cell.length_c   1.000
_cell.angle_alpha   90.00
_cell.angle_beta   90.00
_cell.angle_gamma   90.00
#
_symmetry.space_group_name_H-M   'P 1'
#
loop_
_entity.id
_entity.type
_entity.pdbx_description
1 polymer ?
#
loop_
_entity_poly.entity_id
_entity_poly.type
_entity_poly.pdbx_seq_one_letter_code
_entity_poly.pdbx_strand_id
1 'polypeptide(L)'
;MTDAIARAHDIAAIASNSSSHDVVRWHSPFGPELQYLAAHPTQTAIVAAMLACVGVFVHVARERVNALKAEFLSDGVDLTRVEDRIDTLQYLKKMHERGMLPLGLEVCAMKQAENEVLFLGPVGVEKWRAYYRERGIDIDGAEDMKRVQKYVRDLHYLEGCLLEVDVESLMLSDGN
;
A
#
# COMPACT_ATOMS: atom_id res chain seq x y z
N MET A 1 25.88 35.94 12.86
CA MET A 1 26.18 35.53 11.47
C MET A 1 27.67 35.70 11.10
N THR A 2 28.52 36.07 12.05
CA THR A 2 29.97 36.30 11.88
C THR A 2 30.82 35.07 12.22
N ASP A 3 30.34 34.17 13.08
CA ASP A 3 31.07 32.97 13.51
C ASP A 3 31.23 31.89 12.43
N ALA A 4 30.28 31.81 11.49
CA ALA A 4 30.32 30.83 10.42
C ALA A 4 31.36 31.20 9.34
N ILE A 5 31.54 32.49 9.09
CA ILE A 5 32.50 33.00 8.11
C ILE A 5 33.92 32.93 8.69
N ALA A 6 34.08 33.17 10.01
CA ALA A 6 35.36 33.01 10.70
C ALA A 6 35.88 31.56 10.64
N ARG A 7 35.01 30.55 10.88
CA ARG A 7 35.40 29.14 10.75
C ARG A 7 35.75 28.74 9.32
N ALA A 8 35.05 29.28 8.32
CA ALA A 8 35.38 29.00 6.92
C ALA A 8 36.76 29.58 6.53
N HIS A 9 37.10 30.76 7.06
CA HIS A 9 38.40 31.39 6.83
C HIS A 9 39.56 30.66 7.54
N ASP A 10 39.33 30.18 8.77
CA ASP A 10 40.33 29.38 9.50
C ASP A 10 40.55 28.01 8.85
N ILE A 11 39.50 27.36 8.35
CA ILE A 11 39.63 26.08 7.62
C ILE A 11 40.39 26.27 6.31
N ALA A 12 40.16 27.38 5.60
CA ALA A 12 40.88 27.72 4.37
C ALA A 12 42.36 28.08 4.62
N ALA A 13 42.67 28.77 5.73
CA ALA A 13 44.03 29.13 6.10
C ALA A 13 44.87 27.94 6.58
N ILE A 14 44.25 26.94 7.24
CA ILE A 14 44.92 25.69 7.63
C ILE A 14 45.32 24.88 6.38
N ALA A 15 44.61 25.03 5.26
CA ALA A 15 44.93 24.35 4.01
C ALA A 15 46.13 24.96 3.26
N SER A 16 46.56 26.19 3.55
CA SER A 16 47.62 26.87 2.78
C SER A 16 49.02 26.80 3.41
N ASN A 17 49.17 26.30 4.64
CA ASN A 17 50.45 26.37 5.36
C ASN A 17 51.03 25.02 5.82
N SER A 18 50.50 23.90 5.34
CA SER A 18 51.16 22.60 5.49
C SER A 18 52.03 22.34 4.27
N SER A 19 53.30 22.74 4.35
CA SER A 19 54.40 22.32 3.46
C SER A 19 54.78 20.85 3.66
N SER A 20 53.80 19.99 3.91
CA SER A 20 53.97 18.57 4.16
C SER A 20 52.98 17.83 3.29
N HIS A 21 53.53 16.91 2.50
CA HIS A 21 52.91 16.07 1.48
C HIS A 21 51.82 15.11 2.02
N ASP A 22 50.84 15.60 2.77
CA ASP A 22 49.67 14.81 3.18
C ASP A 22 48.39 15.60 2.91
N VAL A 23 47.95 15.50 1.66
CA VAL A 23 46.56 15.79 1.31
C VAL A 23 45.71 14.75 2.03
N VAL A 24 45.20 15.11 3.21
CA VAL A 24 44.17 14.32 3.91
C VAL A 24 42.92 14.35 3.02
N ARG A 25 42.84 13.38 2.09
CA ARG A 25 41.62 13.11 1.32
C ARG A 25 40.58 12.63 2.32
N TRP A 26 39.67 13.52 2.68
CA TRP A 26 38.39 13.13 3.25
C TRP A 26 37.70 12.18 2.26
N HIS A 27 37.86 10.88 2.46
CA HIS A 27 37.13 9.87 1.71
C HIS A 27 35.68 9.96 2.14
N SER A 28 34.89 10.71 1.38
CA SER A 28 33.44 10.48 1.37
C SER A 28 33.23 9.02 0.95
N PRO A 29 32.44 8.21 1.68
CA PRO A 29 32.15 6.83 1.28
C PRO A 29 31.47 6.76 -0.10
N PHE A 30 30.90 7.88 -0.55
CA PHE A 30 30.26 8.04 -1.87
C PHE A 30 31.18 8.63 -2.95
N GLY A 31 32.45 8.90 -2.64
CA GLY A 31 33.40 9.53 -3.57
C GLY A 31 33.60 8.76 -4.89
N PRO A 32 33.80 7.43 -4.88
CA PRO A 32 33.93 6.64 -6.10
C PRO A 32 32.64 6.60 -6.93
N GLU A 33 31.50 6.56 -6.26
CA GLU A 33 30.17 6.49 -6.88
C GLU A 33 29.80 7.81 -7.54
N LEU A 34 30.12 8.94 -6.91
CA LEU A 34 29.95 10.27 -7.50
C LEU A 34 30.86 10.49 -8.72
N GLN A 35 32.08 9.95 -8.72
CA GLN A 35 32.96 9.97 -9.90
C GLN A 35 32.42 9.11 -11.03
N TYR A 36 31.85 7.95 -10.72
CA TYR A 36 31.19 7.08 -11.70
C TYR A 36 29.95 7.74 -12.33
N LEU A 37 29.12 8.38 -11.51
CA LEU A 37 27.94 9.13 -11.97
C LEU A 37 28.32 10.32 -12.86
N ALA A 38 29.43 11.01 -12.57
CA ALA A 38 29.96 12.11 -13.38
C ALA A 38 30.58 11.63 -14.70
N ALA A 39 31.16 10.43 -14.73
CA ALA A 39 31.76 9.83 -15.93
C ALA A 39 30.72 9.29 -16.93
N HIS A 40 29.50 8.97 -16.46
CA HIS A 40 28.43 8.38 -17.28
C HIS A 40 27.12 9.18 -17.23
N PRO A 41 27.12 10.46 -17.65
CA PRO A 41 25.96 11.37 -17.51
C PRO A 41 24.72 10.91 -18.28
N THR A 42 24.89 10.13 -19.36
CA THR A 42 23.78 9.59 -20.14
C THR A 42 23.08 8.44 -19.42
N GLN A 43 23.83 7.55 -18.76
CA GLN A 43 23.26 6.42 -18.01
C GLN A 43 22.52 6.91 -16.77
N THR A 44 23.07 7.93 -16.09
CA THR A 44 22.42 8.55 -14.93
C THR A 44 21.13 9.28 -15.31
N ALA A 45 21.13 10.00 -16.43
CA ALA A 45 19.92 10.62 -16.97
C ALA A 45 18.84 9.59 -17.32
N ILE A 46 19.21 8.45 -17.92
CA ILE A 46 18.27 7.36 -18.25
C ILE A 46 17.66 6.75 -16.98
N VAL A 47 18.47 6.45 -15.95
CA VAL A 47 17.98 5.91 -14.68
C VAL A 47 17.08 6.93 -13.97
N ALA A 48 17.46 8.21 -13.94
CA ALA A 48 16.64 9.27 -13.36
C ALA A 48 15.30 9.42 -14.10
N ALA A 49 15.29 9.35 -15.43
CA ALA A 49 14.06 9.38 -16.22
C ALA A 49 13.16 8.16 -15.94
N MET A 50 13.74 6.96 -15.84
CA MET A 50 12.97 5.76 -15.46
C MET A 50 12.36 5.87 -14.06
N LEU A 51 13.14 6.35 -13.08
CA LEU A 51 12.64 6.59 -11.72
C LEU A 51 11.55 7.66 -11.69
N ALA A 52 11.68 8.72 -12.49
CA ALA A 52 10.65 9.76 -12.62
C ALA A 52 9.36 9.19 -13.23
N CYS A 53 9.45 8.36 -14.28
CA CYS A 53 8.29 7.69 -14.87
C CYS A 53 7.57 6.78 -13.86
N VAL A 54 8.32 5.99 -13.08
CA VAL A 54 7.75 5.16 -12.00
C VAL A 54 7.10 6.05 -10.95
N GLY A 55 7.75 7.15 -10.55
CA GLY A 55 7.21 8.11 -9.60
C GLY A 55 5.89 8.72 -10.05
N VAL A 56 5.78 9.12 -11.31
CA VAL A 56 4.53 9.64 -11.90
C VAL A 56 3.44 8.58 -11.88
N PHE A 57 3.76 7.34 -12.26
CA PHE A 57 2.78 6.24 -12.26
C PHE A 57 2.23 5.97 -10.85
N VAL A 58 3.10 5.92 -9.84
CA VAL A 58 2.71 5.75 -8.44
C VAL A 58 1.86 6.94 -7.97
N HIS A 59 2.16 8.16 -8.41
CA HIS A 59 1.39 9.34 -8.02
C HIS A 59 -0.03 9.31 -8.59
N VAL A 60 -0.17 9.03 -9.89
CA VAL A 60 -1.48 8.88 -10.55
C VAL A 60 -2.28 7.73 -9.93
N ALA A 61 -1.63 6.61 -9.61
CA ALA A 61 -2.27 5.49 -8.92
C ALA A 61 -2.82 5.91 -7.55
N ARG A 62 -2.05 6.67 -6.76
CA ARG A 62 -2.50 7.21 -5.46
C ARG A 62 -3.65 8.20 -5.59
N GLU A 63 -3.62 9.10 -6.57
CA GLU A 63 -4.72 10.03 -6.83
C GLU A 63 -6.02 9.30 -7.14
N ARG A 64 -5.95 8.23 -7.95
CA ARG A 64 -7.12 7.39 -8.23
C ARG A 64 -7.66 6.71 -6.98
N VAL A 65 -6.80 6.13 -6.14
CA VAL A 65 -7.22 5.57 -4.84
C VAL A 65 -7.94 6.61 -4.00
N ASN A 66 -7.35 7.80 -3.87
CA ASN A 66 -7.90 8.86 -3.05
C ASN A 66 -9.25 9.37 -3.59
N ALA A 67 -9.40 9.44 -4.93
CA ALA A 67 -10.67 9.79 -5.56
C ALA A 67 -11.76 8.76 -5.28
N LEU A 68 -11.47 7.46 -5.44
CA LEU A 68 -12.43 6.39 -5.12
C LEU A 68 -12.79 6.38 -3.63
N LYS A 69 -11.83 6.57 -2.73
CA LYS A 69 -12.12 6.68 -1.29
C LYS A 69 -13.01 7.87 -0.98
N ALA A 70 -12.75 9.02 -1.61
CA ALA A 70 -13.56 10.22 -1.42
C ALA A 70 -15.01 10.01 -1.89
N GLU A 71 -15.21 9.29 -3.01
CA GLU A 71 -16.53 8.90 -3.53
C GLU A 71 -17.28 8.02 -2.51
N PHE A 72 -16.65 6.98 -1.99
CA PHE A 72 -17.26 6.12 -0.95
C PHE A 72 -17.51 6.85 0.38
N LEU A 73 -16.61 7.74 0.79
CA LEU A 73 -16.79 8.56 1.99
C LEU A 73 -17.93 9.56 1.84
N SER A 74 -18.13 10.13 0.64
CA SER A 74 -19.30 10.99 0.38
C SER A 74 -20.62 10.21 0.41
N ASP A 75 -20.59 8.94 0.05
CA ASP A 75 -21.74 8.05 0.09
C ASP A 75 -22.00 7.44 1.49
N GLY A 76 -21.18 7.80 2.49
CA GLY A 76 -21.31 7.34 3.87
C GLY A 76 -20.87 5.88 4.09
N VAL A 77 -20.06 5.33 3.18
CA VAL A 77 -19.60 3.94 3.24
C VAL A 77 -18.39 3.82 4.18
N ASP A 78 -18.48 2.90 5.15
CA ASP A 78 -17.37 2.60 6.05
C ASP A 78 -16.34 1.68 5.37
N LEU A 79 -15.14 2.22 5.11
CA LEU A 79 -14.01 1.51 4.51
C LEU A 79 -12.97 1.03 5.54
N THR A 80 -13.22 1.16 6.85
CA THR A 80 -12.23 0.83 7.90
C THR A 80 -11.79 -0.65 7.91
N ARG A 81 -12.59 -1.54 7.32
CA ARG A 81 -12.37 -2.99 7.24
C ARG A 81 -12.05 -3.47 5.82
N VAL A 82 -11.63 -2.54 4.96
CA VAL A 82 -11.30 -2.79 3.57
C VAL A 82 -9.84 -2.41 3.34
N GLU A 83 -9.11 -3.25 2.61
CA GLU A 83 -7.74 -2.96 2.23
C GLU A 83 -7.66 -1.80 1.22
N ASP A 84 -6.68 -0.91 1.44
CA ASP A 84 -6.40 0.27 0.62
C ASP A 84 -5.72 -0.05 -0.72
N ARG A 85 -6.28 -1.01 -1.46
CA ARG A 85 -5.78 -1.45 -2.77
C ARG A 85 -6.73 -1.00 -3.88
N ILE A 86 -6.17 -0.53 -4.99
CA ILE A 86 -6.94 -0.09 -6.17
C ILE A 86 -7.93 -1.16 -6.62
N ASP A 87 -7.48 -2.41 -6.70
CA ASP A 87 -8.31 -3.54 -7.14
C ASP A 87 -9.52 -3.74 -6.23
N THR A 88 -9.33 -3.64 -4.91
CA THR A 88 -10.38 -3.77 -3.90
C THR A 88 -11.39 -2.62 -4.00
N LEU A 89 -10.94 -1.38 -4.17
CA LEU A 89 -11.83 -0.23 -4.32
C LEU A 89 -12.58 -0.26 -5.65
N GLN A 90 -11.96 -0.72 -6.73
CA GLN A 90 -12.63 -0.93 -8.02
C GLN A 90 -13.68 -2.05 -7.95
N TYR A 91 -13.39 -3.12 -7.22
CA TYR A 91 -14.36 -4.18 -6.95
C TYR A 91 -15.57 -3.62 -6.19
N LEU A 92 -15.35 -2.87 -5.11
CA LEU A 92 -16.42 -2.22 -4.37
C LEU A 92 -17.23 -1.25 -5.24
N LYS A 93 -16.59 -0.56 -6.18
CA LYS A 93 -17.28 0.35 -7.10
C LYS A 93 -18.25 -0.42 -8.01
N LYS A 94 -17.80 -1.55 -8.57
CA LYS A 94 -18.65 -2.45 -9.35
C LYS A 94 -19.79 -3.03 -8.52
N MET A 95 -19.56 -3.37 -7.25
CA MET A 95 -20.60 -3.88 -6.36
C MET A 95 -21.60 -2.78 -5.98
N HIS A 96 -21.15 -1.55 -5.80
CA HIS A 96 -22.00 -0.38 -5.56
C HIS A 96 -22.92 -0.10 -6.76
N GLU A 97 -22.37 -0.08 -7.98
CA GLU A 97 -23.14 0.09 -9.22
C GLU A 97 -24.20 -1.01 -9.42
N ARG A 98 -23.96 -2.20 -8.86
CA ARG A 98 -24.89 -3.34 -8.90
C ARG A 98 -25.85 -3.41 -7.70
N GLY A 99 -25.78 -2.46 -6.76
CA GLY A 99 -26.60 -2.46 -5.55
C GLY A 99 -26.20 -3.52 -4.49
N MET A 100 -25.06 -4.19 -4.65
CA MET A 100 -24.54 -5.25 -3.78
C MET A 100 -23.39 -4.77 -2.88
N LEU A 101 -23.37 -3.49 -2.53
CA LEU A 101 -22.29 -2.91 -1.72
C LEU A 101 -22.09 -3.64 -0.37
N PRO A 102 -23.14 -4.02 0.39
CA PRO A 102 -22.97 -4.72 1.67
C PRO A 102 -22.22 -6.04 1.54
N LEU A 103 -22.59 -6.87 0.55
CA LEU A 103 -21.86 -8.10 0.24
C LEU A 103 -20.43 -7.83 -0.20
N GLY A 104 -20.22 -6.81 -1.04
CA GLY A 104 -18.87 -6.42 -1.46
C GLY A 104 -17.96 -6.11 -0.27
N LEU A 105 -18.48 -5.39 0.73
CA LEU A 105 -17.77 -5.08 1.97
C LEU A 105 -17.48 -6.34 2.79
N GLU A 106 -18.43 -7.26 2.92
CA GLU A 106 -18.23 -8.52 3.64
C GLU A 106 -17.19 -9.43 2.98
N VAL A 107 -17.15 -9.48 1.64
CA VAL A 107 -16.12 -10.22 0.89
C VAL A 107 -14.74 -9.62 1.13
N CYS A 108 -14.62 -8.28 1.09
CA CYS A 108 -13.36 -7.59 1.37
C CYS A 108 -12.90 -7.82 2.82
N ALA A 109 -13.83 -7.68 3.78
CA ALA A 109 -13.59 -7.93 5.19
C ALA A 109 -13.12 -9.37 5.44
N MET A 110 -13.75 -10.36 4.81
CA MET A 110 -13.35 -11.76 4.92
C MET A 110 -11.93 -12.01 4.39
N LYS A 111 -11.60 -11.50 3.19
CA LYS A 111 -10.26 -11.64 2.62
C LYS A 111 -9.19 -11.00 3.51
N GLN A 112 -9.50 -9.83 4.10
CA GLN A 112 -8.59 -9.18 5.02
C GLN A 112 -8.46 -9.96 6.34
N ALA A 113 -9.56 -10.50 6.86
CA ALA A 113 -9.59 -11.33 8.05
C ALA A 113 -8.76 -12.61 7.87
N GLU A 114 -8.86 -13.29 6.72
CA GLU A 114 -8.06 -14.48 6.42
C GLU A 114 -6.56 -14.18 6.47
N ASN A 115 -6.15 -13.11 5.79
CA ASN A 115 -4.75 -12.70 5.79
C ASN A 115 -4.28 -12.31 7.19
N GLU A 116 -5.02 -11.47 7.90
CA GLU A 116 -4.60 -11.00 9.22
C GLU A 116 -4.63 -12.10 10.29
N VAL A 117 -5.60 -13.01 10.27
CA VAL A 117 -5.64 -14.16 11.17
C VAL A 117 -4.49 -15.12 10.88
N LEU A 118 -4.15 -15.33 9.60
CA LEU A 118 -3.05 -16.20 9.19
C LEU A 118 -1.67 -15.61 9.55
N PHE A 119 -1.46 -14.31 9.28
CA PHE A 119 -0.14 -13.68 9.40
C PHE A 119 0.11 -12.98 10.75
N LEU A 120 -0.92 -12.42 11.40
CA LEU A 120 -0.80 -11.75 12.70
C LEU A 120 -1.19 -12.67 13.87
N GLY A 121 -1.75 -13.85 13.59
CA GLY A 121 -2.11 -14.85 14.58
C GLY A 121 -3.10 -14.30 15.62
N PRO A 122 -2.79 -14.36 16.94
CA PRO A 122 -3.71 -13.93 18.00
C PRO A 122 -4.20 -12.47 17.88
N VAL A 123 -3.34 -11.56 17.39
CA VAL A 123 -3.68 -10.15 17.22
C VAL A 123 -4.72 -9.97 16.11
N GLY A 124 -4.57 -10.72 15.01
CA GLY A 124 -5.58 -10.77 13.94
C GLY A 124 -6.90 -11.34 14.44
N VAL A 125 -6.86 -12.44 15.20
CA VAL A 125 -8.06 -13.06 15.77
C VAL A 125 -8.84 -12.08 16.66
N GLU A 126 -8.19 -11.37 17.58
CA GLU A 126 -8.85 -10.41 18.46
C GLU A 126 -9.56 -9.29 17.69
N LYS A 127 -8.90 -8.73 16.66
CA LYS A 127 -9.44 -7.67 15.81
C LYS A 127 -10.69 -8.08 15.05
N TRP A 128 -10.73 -9.31 14.53
CA TRP A 128 -11.82 -9.81 13.69
C TRP A 128 -12.92 -10.53 14.48
N ARG A 129 -12.60 -11.05 15.67
CA ARG A 129 -13.57 -11.64 16.59
C ARG A 129 -14.69 -10.67 16.96
N ALA A 130 -14.36 -9.43 17.32
CA ALA A 130 -15.40 -8.44 17.67
C ALA A 130 -16.36 -8.17 16.49
N TYR A 131 -15.81 -8.03 15.29
CA TYR A 131 -16.56 -7.75 14.06
C TYR A 131 -17.51 -8.91 13.68
N TYR A 132 -17.02 -10.15 13.71
CA TYR A 132 -17.82 -11.31 13.33
C TYR A 132 -18.74 -11.80 14.45
N ARG A 133 -18.46 -11.46 15.72
CA ARG A 133 -19.35 -11.73 16.84
C ARG A 133 -20.68 -10.98 16.72
N GLU A 134 -20.67 -9.76 16.19
CA GLU A 134 -21.92 -9.03 15.87
C GLU A 134 -22.80 -9.78 14.86
N ARG A 135 -22.19 -10.62 14.03
CA ARG A 135 -22.84 -11.47 13.02
C ARG A 135 -23.12 -12.89 13.53
N GLY A 136 -22.88 -13.15 14.82
CA GLY A 136 -23.11 -14.44 15.47
C GLY A 136 -22.01 -15.50 15.21
N ILE A 137 -20.84 -15.10 14.72
CA ILE A 137 -19.73 -16.01 14.42
C ILE A 137 -18.59 -15.74 15.41
N ASP A 138 -18.22 -16.75 16.19
CA ASP A 138 -17.04 -16.67 17.07
C ASP A 138 -15.81 -17.23 16.35
N ILE A 139 -14.69 -16.51 16.49
CA ILE A 139 -13.41 -16.82 15.85
C ILE A 139 -12.36 -17.00 16.94
N ASP A 140 -11.80 -18.19 17.04
CA ASP A 140 -10.73 -18.56 17.98
C ASP A 140 -9.40 -18.87 17.28
N GLY A 141 -9.44 -19.21 16.00
CA GLY A 141 -8.24 -19.40 15.19
C GLY A 141 -8.50 -19.45 13.69
N ALA A 142 -7.44 -19.75 12.94
CA ALA A 142 -7.48 -19.78 11.47
C ALA A 142 -8.49 -20.79 10.90
N GLU A 143 -8.71 -21.93 11.57
CA GLU A 143 -9.68 -22.94 11.13
C GLU A 143 -11.13 -22.43 11.14
N ASP A 144 -11.43 -21.45 12.00
CA ASP A 144 -12.77 -20.86 12.11
C ASP A 144 -13.09 -19.92 10.94
N MET A 145 -12.08 -19.53 10.15
CA MET A 145 -12.30 -18.77 8.91
C MET A 145 -13.15 -19.54 7.90
N LYS A 146 -13.18 -20.88 7.94
CA LYS A 146 -14.11 -21.68 7.13
C LYS A 146 -15.58 -21.34 7.43
N ARG A 147 -15.90 -20.99 8.69
CA ARG A 147 -17.27 -20.57 9.07
C ARG A 147 -17.59 -19.19 8.51
N VAL A 148 -16.63 -18.27 8.53
CA VAL A 148 -16.75 -16.95 7.91
C VAL A 148 -16.93 -17.07 6.39
N GLN A 149 -16.12 -17.90 5.73
CA GLN A 149 -16.25 -18.19 4.29
C GLN A 149 -17.63 -18.73 3.94
N LYS A 150 -18.16 -19.65 4.75
CA LYS A 150 -19.51 -20.19 4.56
C LYS A 150 -20.55 -19.09 4.71
N TYR A 151 -20.46 -18.26 5.75
CA TYR A 151 -21.36 -17.13 5.97
C TYR A 151 -21.40 -16.16 4.79
N VAL A 152 -20.23 -15.74 4.30
CA VAL A 152 -20.16 -14.83 3.14
C VAL A 152 -20.70 -15.49 1.87
N ARG A 153 -20.48 -16.79 1.68
CA ARG A 153 -21.06 -17.56 0.56
C ARG A 153 -22.58 -17.64 0.66
N ASP A 154 -23.12 -17.86 1.85
CA ASP A 154 -24.56 -17.94 2.09
C ASP A 154 -25.21 -16.57 1.85
N LEU A 155 -24.56 -15.47 2.26
CA LEU A 155 -24.93 -14.09 1.90
C LEU A 155 -24.94 -13.87 0.38
N HIS A 156 -23.90 -14.33 -0.31
CA HIS A 156 -23.81 -14.23 -1.76
C HIS A 156 -24.95 -14.98 -2.46
N TYR A 157 -25.28 -16.18 -1.98
CA TYR A 157 -26.39 -16.97 -2.49
C TYR A 157 -27.74 -16.27 -2.25
N LEU A 158 -27.95 -15.71 -1.06
CA LEU A 158 -29.18 -14.98 -0.73
C LEU A 158 -29.34 -13.70 -1.58
N GLU A 159 -28.28 -12.95 -1.81
CA GLU A 159 -28.32 -11.79 -2.72
C GLU A 159 -28.50 -12.21 -4.18
N GLY A 160 -27.84 -13.28 -4.63
CA GLY A 160 -28.05 -13.85 -5.98
C GLY A 160 -29.51 -14.31 -6.20
N CYS A 161 -30.14 -14.88 -5.18
CA CYS A 161 -31.57 -15.20 -5.19
C CYS A 161 -32.47 -13.95 -5.18
N LEU A 162 -32.02 -12.83 -4.63
CA LEU A 162 -32.78 -11.57 -4.58
C LEU A 162 -32.59 -10.71 -5.84
N LEU A 163 -31.50 -10.91 -6.59
CA LEU A 163 -31.11 -10.06 -7.72
C LEU A 163 -31.21 -10.73 -9.10
N GLU A 164 -31.64 -12.00 -9.20
CA GLU A 164 -31.68 -12.75 -10.47
C GLU A 164 -30.35 -12.68 -11.27
N VAL A 165 -29.20 -12.61 -10.58
CA VAL A 165 -27.89 -12.56 -11.22
C VAL A 165 -27.29 -13.95 -11.29
N ASP A 166 -26.93 -14.37 -12.51
CA ASP A 166 -26.33 -15.67 -12.80
C ASP A 166 -24.97 -15.83 -12.10
N VAL A 167 -25.00 -16.66 -11.05
CA VAL A 167 -23.99 -16.83 -9.99
C VAL A 167 -22.67 -17.39 -10.54
N GLU A 168 -22.70 -18.03 -11.70
CA GLU A 168 -21.54 -18.69 -12.32
C GLU A 168 -20.52 -17.67 -12.90
N SER A 169 -20.97 -16.47 -13.25
CA SER A 169 -20.14 -15.44 -13.91
C SER A 169 -19.16 -14.71 -12.97
N LEU A 170 -19.40 -14.72 -11.66
CA LEU A 170 -18.54 -14.04 -10.66
C LEU A 170 -17.39 -14.92 -10.16
N MET A 171 -17.53 -16.25 -10.22
CA MET A 171 -16.50 -17.20 -9.78
C MET A 171 -15.43 -17.49 -10.85
N LEU A 172 -15.71 -17.19 -12.12
CA LEU A 172 -14.83 -17.52 -13.26
C LEU A 172 -13.82 -16.42 -13.65
N SER A 173 -13.77 -15.29 -12.94
CA SER A 173 -12.83 -14.19 -13.28
C SER A 173 -11.44 -14.33 -12.65
N ASP A 174 -11.19 -15.30 -11.78
CA ASP A 174 -9.87 -15.58 -11.17
C ASP A 174 -9.06 -16.64 -11.94
N GLY A 175 -9.44 -16.92 -13.19
CA GLY A 175 -8.78 -17.91 -14.06
C GLY A 175 -8.39 -17.35 -15.42
N ASN A 176 -7.56 -16.30 -15.46
CA ASN A 176 -6.68 -16.02 -16.61
C ASN A 176 -5.50 -15.13 -16.23
#